data_AF-A0A494UC61-F1
#
_entry.id   AF-A0A494UC61-F1
#
_cell.length_a   1.000
_cell.length_b   1.000
_cell.length_c   1.000
_cell.angle_alpha   90.00
_cell.angle_beta   90.00
_cell.angle_gamma   90.00
#
_symmetry.space_group_name_H-M   'P 1'
#
loop_
_entity.id
_entity.type
_entity.pdbx_description
1 polymer ?
#
loop_
_entity_poly.entity_id
_entity_poly.type
_entity_poly.pdbx_seq_one_letter_code
_entity_poly.pdbx_strand_id
1 'polypeptide(L)'
;MSGIAPVLRETELQTRQRQLLGLGTLLLQQAQAGQWDAVRLTDGRFAQFVSQVSRNPQLWTALQPARDKARILYRQALQLCEQETQVRKQEWQQLSSIREGLTAYGETEQWD
;
A
#
# COMPACT_ATOMS: atom_id res chain seq x y z
N MET A 1 -8.90 -12.52 -43.38
CA MET A 1 -9.63 -11.62 -42.45
C MET A 1 -9.13 -11.88 -41.04
N SER A 2 -8.27 -11.01 -40.50
CA SER A 2 -7.63 -11.20 -39.18
C SER A 2 -8.06 -10.06 -38.25
N GLY A 3 -9.34 -10.07 -37.87
CA GLY A 3 -9.95 -9.04 -37.00
C GLY A 3 -9.82 -9.32 -35.51
N ILE A 4 -9.11 -10.37 -35.10
CA ILE A 4 -9.09 -10.87 -33.72
C ILE A 4 -8.02 -10.15 -32.86
N ALA A 5 -6.98 -9.59 -33.48
CA ALA A 5 -5.84 -8.97 -32.78
C ALA A 5 -6.13 -7.67 -32.00
N PRO A 6 -7.03 -6.75 -32.43
CA PRO A 6 -7.26 -5.49 -31.71
C PRO A 6 -8.14 -5.67 -30.46
N VAL A 7 -9.21 -6.46 -30.58
CA VAL A 7 -10.20 -6.68 -29.51
C VAL A 7 -9.58 -7.40 -28.30
N LEU A 8 -8.69 -8.36 -28.54
CA LEU A 8 -7.96 -9.06 -27.47
C LEU A 8 -7.02 -8.11 -26.70
N ARG A 9 -6.36 -7.17 -27.39
CA ARG A 9 -5.48 -6.17 -26.74
C ARG A 9 -6.28 -5.16 -25.92
N GLU A 10 -7.44 -4.75 -26.40
CA GLU A 10 -8.34 -3.85 -25.68
C GLU A 10 -8.92 -4.50 -24.42
N THR A 11 -9.32 -5.77 -24.53
CA THR A 11 -9.81 -6.57 -23.40
C THR A 11 -8.72 -6.76 -22.33
N GLU A 12 -7.48 -7.02 -22.75
CA GLU A 12 -6.34 -7.09 -21.84
C GLU A 12 -6.11 -5.75 -21.11
N LEU A 13 -6.04 -4.64 -21.86
CA LEU A 13 -5.86 -3.31 -21.29
C LEU A 13 -6.92 -2.97 -20.24
N GLN A 14 -8.20 -3.17 -20.56
CA GLN A 14 -9.32 -2.93 -19.64
C GLN A 14 -9.23 -3.82 -18.40
N THR A 15 -8.79 -5.06 -18.54
CA THR A 15 -8.62 -6.00 -17.43
C THR A 15 -7.50 -5.54 -16.50
N ARG A 16 -6.34 -5.17 -17.05
CA ARG A 16 -5.21 -4.66 -16.27
C ARG A 16 -5.53 -3.33 -15.59
N GLN A 17 -6.28 -2.45 -16.26
CA GLN A 17 -6.77 -1.21 -15.66
C GLN A 17 -7.66 -1.47 -14.46
N ARG A 18 -8.65 -2.37 -14.58
CA ARG A 18 -9.53 -2.73 -13.46
C ARG A 18 -8.76 -3.36 -12.31
N GLN A 19 -7.81 -4.25 -12.60
CA GLN A 19 -6.96 -4.88 -11.59
C GLN A 19 -6.13 -3.85 -10.82
N LEU A 20 -5.45 -2.95 -11.54
CA LEU A 20 -4.61 -1.92 -10.93
C LEU A 20 -5.41 -0.96 -10.04
N LEU A 21 -6.54 -0.47 -10.55
CA LEU A 21 -7.42 0.42 -9.80
C LEU A 21 -8.04 -0.29 -8.60
N GLY A 22 -8.49 -1.53 -8.77
CA GLY A 22 -9.03 -2.34 -7.69
C GLY A 22 -8.02 -2.55 -6.56
N LEU A 23 -6.74 -2.82 -6.88
CA LEU A 23 -5.68 -2.93 -5.88
C LEU A 23 -5.45 -1.61 -5.15
N GLY A 24 -5.40 -0.48 -5.85
CA GLY A 24 -5.26 0.84 -5.23
C GLY A 24 -6.43 1.19 -4.30
N THR A 25 -7.66 0.92 -4.73
CA THR A 25 -8.87 1.15 -3.92
C THR A 25 -8.90 0.26 -2.70
N LEU A 26 -8.58 -1.03 -2.85
CA LEU A 26 -8.55 -1.97 -1.73
C LEU A 26 -7.51 -1.57 -0.67
N LEU A 27 -6.33 -1.15 -1.11
CA LEU A 27 -5.25 -0.71 -0.21
C LEU A 27 -5.70 0.49 0.63
N LEU A 28 -6.33 1.49 0.00
CA LEU A 28 -6.90 2.64 0.72
C LEU A 28 -8.02 2.25 1.68
N GLN A 29 -8.96 1.40 1.25
CA GLN A 29 -10.07 0.95 2.11
C GLN A 29 -9.57 0.18 3.34
N GLN A 30 -8.59 -0.69 3.17
CA GLN A 30 -7.98 -1.43 4.28
C GLN A 30 -7.26 -0.50 5.25
N ALA A 31 -6.54 0.51 4.73
CA ALA A 31 -5.87 1.50 5.56
C ALA A 31 -6.88 2.37 6.34
N GLN A 32 -7.97 2.79 5.69
CA GLN A 32 -9.06 3.52 6.36
C GLN A 32 -9.74 2.68 7.46
N ALA A 33 -9.80 1.36 7.29
CA ALA A 33 -10.36 0.43 8.24
C ALA A 33 -9.37 -0.04 9.33
N GLY A 34 -8.13 0.44 9.32
CA GLY A 34 -7.09 0.00 10.27
C GLY A 34 -6.62 -1.44 10.11
N GLN A 35 -6.86 -2.05 8.95
CA GLN A 35 -6.54 -3.46 8.67
C GLN A 35 -5.07 -3.61 8.23
N TRP A 36 -4.12 -3.29 9.09
CA TRP A 36 -2.71 -3.10 8.73
C TRP A 36 -2.03 -4.35 8.13
N ASP A 37 -2.36 -5.54 8.64
CA ASP A 37 -1.87 -6.78 8.04
C ASP A 37 -2.39 -6.98 6.62
N ALA A 38 -3.65 -6.61 6.37
CA ALA A 38 -4.24 -6.68 5.04
C ALA A 38 -3.62 -5.65 4.10
N VAL A 39 -3.34 -4.43 4.59
CA VAL A 39 -2.60 -3.39 3.84
C VAL A 39 -1.25 -3.93 3.38
N ARG A 40 -0.47 -4.55 4.28
CA ARG A 40 0.84 -5.14 3.95
C ARG A 40 0.74 -6.22 2.86
N LEU A 41 -0.26 -7.09 2.94
CA LEU A 41 -0.48 -8.13 1.94
C LEU A 41 -0.91 -7.55 0.58
N THR A 42 -1.78 -6.55 0.59
CA THR A 42 -2.26 -5.88 -0.64
C THR A 42 -1.16 -5.06 -1.30
N ASP A 43 -0.30 -4.40 -0.51
CA ASP A 43 0.88 -3.70 -1.03
C ASP A 43 1.81 -4.65 -1.79
N GLY A 44 2.12 -5.81 -1.20
CA GLY A 44 2.90 -6.85 -1.89
C GLY A 44 2.27 -7.29 -3.23
N ARG A 45 0.94 -7.45 -3.28
CA ARG A 45 0.22 -7.76 -4.52
C ARG A 45 0.27 -6.61 -5.54
N PHE A 46 0.16 -5.37 -5.07
CA PHE A 46 0.28 -4.16 -5.90
C PHE A 46 1.66 -4.09 -6.56
N ALA A 47 2.74 -4.27 -5.78
CA ALA A 47 4.11 -4.27 -6.26
C ALA A 47 4.36 -5.39 -7.29
N GLN A 48 3.88 -6.60 -7.01
CA GLN A 48 3.98 -7.73 -7.96
C GLN A 48 3.25 -7.44 -9.27
N PHE A 49 2.02 -6.91 -9.20
CA PHE A 49 1.26 -6.54 -10.40
C PHE A 49 2.01 -5.50 -11.24
N VAL A 50 2.50 -4.44 -10.60
CA VAL A 50 3.26 -3.38 -11.29
C VAL A 50 4.53 -3.94 -11.93
N SER A 51 5.29 -4.78 -11.22
CA SER A 51 6.50 -5.43 -11.72
C SER A 51 6.24 -6.34 -12.93
N GLN A 52 5.11 -7.05 -12.95
CA GLN A 52 4.75 -7.93 -14.06
C GLN A 52 4.34 -7.12 -15.29
N VAL A 53 3.45 -6.15 -15.12
CA VAL A 53 2.88 -5.39 -16.23
C VAL A 53 3.90 -4.43 -16.87
N SER A 54 4.84 -3.90 -16.10
CA SER A 54 5.90 -3.01 -16.61
C SER A 54 6.86 -3.70 -17.60
N ARG A 55 6.91 -5.04 -17.62
CA ARG A 55 7.72 -5.81 -18.59
C ARG A 55 7.24 -5.67 -20.03
N ASN A 56 6.00 -5.23 -20.25
CA ASN A 56 5.47 -4.87 -21.56
C ASN A 56 5.38 -3.34 -21.67
N PRO A 57 6.32 -2.66 -22.35
CA PRO A 57 6.36 -1.20 -22.40
C PRO A 57 5.14 -0.55 -23.05
N GLN A 58 4.53 -1.21 -24.05
CA GLN A 58 3.34 -0.70 -24.73
C GLN A 58 2.13 -0.72 -23.80
N LEU A 59 1.89 -1.85 -23.15
CA LEU A 59 0.82 -1.99 -22.15
C LEU A 59 1.03 -1.07 -20.96
N TRP A 60 2.27 -0.98 -20.46
CA TRP A 60 2.64 -0.08 -19.37
C TRP A 60 2.32 1.38 -19.72
N THR A 61 2.70 1.82 -20.92
CA THR A 61 2.42 3.17 -21.42
C THR A 61 0.91 3.40 -21.55
N ALA A 62 0.16 2.46 -22.14
CA ALA A 62 -1.30 2.56 -22.27
C ALA A 62 -2.02 2.65 -20.92
N LEU A 63 -1.47 2.04 -19.86
CA LEU A 63 -2.02 2.10 -18.50
C LEU A 63 -1.71 3.41 -17.74
N GLN A 64 -0.99 4.37 -18.32
CA GLN A 64 -0.59 5.61 -17.63
C GLN A 64 -1.75 6.29 -16.87
N PRO A 65 -2.96 6.48 -17.45
CA PRO A 65 -4.06 7.12 -16.71
C PRO A 65 -4.52 6.32 -15.49
N ALA A 66 -4.49 4.99 -15.57
CA ALA A 66 -4.82 4.11 -14.44
C ALA A 66 -3.73 4.12 -13.38
N ARG A 67 -2.45 4.18 -13.79
CA ARG A 67 -1.29 4.28 -12.90
C ARG A 67 -1.31 5.56 -12.09
N ASP A 68 -1.67 6.68 -12.69
CA ASP A 68 -1.74 7.97 -11.97
C ASP A 68 -2.84 7.95 -10.89
N LYS A 69 -4.02 7.42 -11.22
CA LYS A 69 -5.10 7.24 -10.24
C LYS A 69 -4.72 6.27 -9.12
N ALA A 70 -4.14 5.13 -9.46
CA ALA A 70 -3.70 4.15 -8.47
C ALA A 70 -2.60 4.69 -7.55
N ARG A 71 -1.68 5.51 -8.08
CA ARG A 71 -0.65 6.21 -7.26
C ARG A 71 -1.26 7.18 -6.26
N ILE A 72 -2.32 7.90 -6.64
CA ILE A 72 -3.03 8.80 -5.71
C ILE A 72 -3.63 7.99 -4.55
N LEU A 73 -4.37 6.93 -4.86
CA LEU A 73 -4.97 6.05 -3.85
C LEU A 73 -3.91 5.43 -2.92
N TYR A 74 -2.80 4.96 -3.51
CA TYR A 74 -1.69 4.41 -2.75
C TYR A 74 -1.08 5.44 -1.79
N ARG A 75 -0.82 6.67 -2.26
CA ARG A 75 -0.26 7.74 -1.41
C ARG A 75 -1.17 8.08 -0.24
N GLN A 76 -2.48 8.13 -0.46
CA GLN A 76 -3.45 8.36 0.61
C GLN A 76 -3.41 7.24 1.66
N ALA A 77 -3.30 5.99 1.24
CA ALA A 77 -3.17 4.88 2.16
C ALA A 77 -1.84 4.90 2.94
N LEU A 78 -0.74 5.30 2.29
CA LEU A 78 0.56 5.48 2.93
C LEU A 78 0.50 6.55 4.03
N GLN A 79 -0.17 7.67 3.78
CA GLN A 79 -0.37 8.71 4.79
C GLN A 79 -1.09 8.18 6.05
N LEU A 80 -2.08 7.31 5.87
CA LEU A 80 -2.76 6.66 7.00
C LEU A 80 -1.83 5.71 7.76
N CYS A 81 -0.97 4.98 7.06
CA CYS A 81 0.03 4.11 7.69
C CYS A 81 1.08 4.92 8.46
N GLU A 82 1.52 6.06 7.93
CA GLU A 82 2.43 7.00 8.60
C GLU A 82 1.80 7.56 9.87
N GLN A 83 0.53 7.96 9.80
CA GLN A 83 -0.23 8.44 10.95
C GLN A 83 -0.34 7.37 12.04
N GLU A 84 -0.75 6.14 11.69
CA GLU A 84 -0.82 5.02 12.64
C GLU A 84 0.55 4.75 13.28
N THR A 85 1.62 4.76 12.49
CA THR A 85 2.98 4.57 13.00
C THR A 85 3.33 5.63 14.04
N GLN A 86 2.93 6.88 13.80
CA GLN A 86 3.16 7.96 14.75
C GLN A 86 2.37 7.77 16.04
N VAL A 87 1.10 7.35 15.95
CA VAL A 87 0.27 7.03 17.11
C VAL A 87 0.92 5.92 17.94
N ARG A 88 1.32 4.81 17.31
CA ARG A 88 1.98 3.69 18.00
C ARG A 88 3.30 4.08 18.66
N LYS A 89 4.09 4.95 18.03
CA LYS A 89 5.31 5.49 18.64
C LYS A 89 5.01 6.34 19.88
N GLN A 90 3.98 7.18 19.83
CA GLN A 90 3.58 8.00 20.98
C GLN A 90 3.05 7.13 22.12
N GLU A 91 2.20 6.14 21.82
CA GLU A 91 1.71 5.17 22.81
C GLU A 91 2.88 4.42 23.47
N TRP A 92 3.85 3.94 22.68
CA TRP A 92 5.05 3.31 23.20
C TRP A 92 5.86 4.24 24.10
N GLN A 93 6.07 5.49 23.68
CA GLN A 93 6.80 6.49 24.48
C GLN A 93 6.10 6.73 25.83
N GLN A 94 4.77 6.88 25.85
CA GLN A 94 3.98 7.05 27.06
C GLN A 94 4.05 5.83 27.99
N LEU A 95 3.97 4.62 27.43
CA LEU A 95 4.13 3.39 28.23
C LEU A 95 5.55 3.29 28.80
N SER A 96 6.55 3.68 28.01
CA SER A 96 7.95 3.65 28.42
C SER A 96 8.33 4.72 29.44
N SER A 97 7.55 5.79 29.60
CA SER A 97 7.78 6.79 30.65
C SER A 97 7.25 6.33 32.01
N ILE A 98 6.31 5.39 32.03
CA ILE A 98 5.73 4.76 33.23
C ILE A 98 6.41 3.41 33.46
N ARG A 99 7.75 3.39 33.44
CA ARG A 99 8.57 2.19 33.72
C ARG A 99 8.63 1.89 35.22
N GLU A 100 7.50 1.97 35.93
CA GLU A 100 7.42 1.74 37.37
C GLU A 100 8.00 0.38 37.77
N GLY A 101 7.83 -0.65 36.92
CA GLY A 101 8.44 -1.96 37.11
C GLY A 101 9.98 -1.93 37.06
N LEU A 102 10.58 -1.31 36.04
CA LEU A 102 12.05 -1.21 35.94
C LEU A 102 12.62 -0.29 37.02
N THR A 103 11.95 0.84 37.31
CA THR A 103 12.27 1.71 38.45
C THR A 103 12.20 0.95 39.78
N ALA A 104 11.22 0.06 39.98
CA ALA A 104 11.11 -0.77 41.17
C ALA A 104 12.24 -1.82 41.28
N TYR A 105 12.79 -2.26 40.15
CA TYR A 105 14.03 -3.07 40.11
C TYR A 105 15.31 -2.23 40.24
N GLY A 106 15.22 -0.90 40.34
CA GLY A 106 16.37 0.00 40.40
C GLY A 106 17.05 0.24 39.04
N GLU A 107 16.42 -0.18 37.95
CA GLU A 107 16.94 -0.07 36.59
C GLU A 107 16.43 1.22 35.94
N THR A 108 17.12 2.33 36.20
CA THR A 108 16.88 3.59 35.46
C THR A 108 17.80 3.65 34.25
N GLU A 109 17.36 3.06 33.13
CA GLU A 109 18.08 3.25 31.88
C GLU A 109 17.76 4.63 31.27
N GLN A 110 18.78 5.48 31.19
CA GLN A 110 18.77 6.69 30.36
C GLN A 110 19.12 6.28 28.93
N TRP A 111 18.23 6.56 27.98
CA TRP A 111 18.54 6.47 26.56
C TRP A 111 18.20 7.80 25.90
N ASP A 112 19.17 8.34 25.16
CA ASP A 112 19.07 9.53 24.31
C ASP A 112 18.12 9.33 23.11
#